data_AF-A0A1F4HP60-F1
#
_entry.id   AF-A0A1F4HP60-F1
#
_cell.length_a   1.000
_cell.length_b   1.000
_cell.length_c   1.000
_cell.angle_alpha   90.00
_cell.angle_beta   90.00
_cell.angle_gamma   90.00
#
_symmetry.space_group_name_H-M   'P 1'
#
loop_
_entity.id
_entity.type
_entity.pdbx_description
1 polymer ?
#
loop_
_entity_poly.entity_id
_entity_poly.type
_entity_poly.pdbx_seq_one_letter_code
_entity_poly.pdbx_strand_id
1 'polypeptide(L)'
;MAVVLLFAAGIWLARDFAAPITEALAVHAVLGMAVFFASAVVAVLLPMLSNLPLMPLAVLAWGPWWSAGLLLSGWVVGAMLAFAFGRHARALILRHFPSVQRHAQIDRLMLSRHRWWSLVLLRMTFPVDVLSYALGLFSARTTAVENAGSTAVGAAPFALLFALFPTLSGTAQWTVLAASLLVFVLYVVWLLRDPADAADTGGT
;
A
#
# COMPACT_ATOMS: atom_id res chain seq x y z
N MET A 1 0.32 -4.86 -14.85
CA MET A 1 0.40 -3.99 -16.05
C MET A 1 -0.27 -2.63 -15.87
N ALA A 2 -1.53 -2.55 -15.43
CA ALA A 2 -2.25 -1.27 -15.28
C ALA A 2 -1.56 -0.25 -14.35
N VAL A 3 -1.04 -0.69 -13.19
CA VAL A 3 -0.34 0.19 -12.23
C VAL A 3 0.94 0.79 -12.84
N VAL A 4 1.71 0.00 -13.59
CA VAL A 4 2.93 0.46 -14.26
C VAL A 4 2.60 1.49 -15.34
N LEU A 5 1.53 1.28 -16.11
CA LEU A 5 1.08 2.23 -17.13
C LEU A 5 0.56 3.53 -16.53
N LEU A 6 -0.22 3.46 -15.44
CA LEU A 6 -0.67 4.64 -14.69
C LEU A 6 0.52 5.42 -14.11
N PHE A 7 1.51 4.71 -13.57
CA PHE A 7 2.71 5.32 -13.01
C PHE A 7 3.57 5.96 -14.11
N ALA A 8 3.76 5.29 -15.25
CA ALA A 8 4.47 5.84 -16.40
C ALA A 8 3.74 7.05 -17.02
N ALA A 9 2.41 7.00 -17.11
CA ALA A 9 1.60 8.13 -17.55
C ALA A 9 1.69 9.32 -16.58
N GLY A 10 1.70 9.05 -15.26
CA GLY A 10 1.92 10.08 -14.24
C GLY A 10 3.30 10.74 -14.36
N ILE A 11 4.36 9.96 -14.63
CA ILE A 11 5.71 10.48 -14.89
C ILE A 11 5.74 11.33 -16.16
N TRP A 12 5.11 10.85 -17.24
CA TRP A 12 5.05 11.58 -18.50
C TRP A 12 4.33 12.93 -18.35
N LEU A 13 3.15 12.94 -17.74
CA LEU A 13 2.36 14.14 -17.49
C LEU A 13 3.13 15.12 -16.58
N ALA A 14 3.81 14.60 -15.54
CA ALA A 14 4.60 15.41 -14.62
C ALA A 14 5.79 16.11 -15.28
N ARG A 15 6.40 15.48 -16.30
CA ARG A 15 7.54 16.07 -17.02
C ARG A 15 7.10 17.08 -18.06
N ASP A 16 6.10 16.74 -18.86
CA ASP A 16 5.68 17.58 -19.99
C ASP A 16 4.86 18.80 -19.53
N PHE A 17 4.15 18.70 -18.40
CA PHE A 17 3.35 19.79 -17.83
C PHE A 17 3.94 20.33 -16.52
N ALA A 18 5.22 20.08 -16.26
CA ALA A 18 5.90 20.49 -15.03
C ALA A 18 5.67 21.97 -14.69
N ALA A 19 5.93 22.87 -15.65
CA ALA A 19 5.83 24.32 -15.45
C ALA A 19 4.40 24.79 -15.06
N PRO A 20 3.34 24.53 -15.86
CA PRO A 20 1.99 24.95 -15.50
C PRO A 20 1.45 24.28 -14.24
N ILE A 21 1.85 23.02 -13.96
CA ILE A 21 1.47 22.35 -12.71
C ILE A 21 2.13 23.02 -11.51
N THR A 22 3.43 23.32 -11.58
CA THR A 22 4.14 24.02 -10.50
C THR A 22 3.60 25.43 -10.27
N GLU A 23 3.23 26.15 -11.32
CA GLU A 23 2.67 27.50 -11.23
C GLU A 23 1.27 27.48 -10.58
N ALA A 24 0.40 26.56 -10.98
CA ALA A 24 -0.91 26.36 -10.35
C ALA A 24 -0.81 25.89 -8.89
N LEU A 25 0.16 25.01 -8.59
CA LEU A 25 0.41 24.53 -7.23
C LEU A 25 1.09 25.57 -6.34
N ALA A 26 1.88 26.49 -6.89
CA ALA A 26 2.52 27.55 -6.12
C ALA A 26 1.48 28.50 -5.51
N VAL A 27 0.37 28.74 -6.22
CA VAL A 27 -0.74 29.58 -5.73
C VAL A 27 -1.56 28.85 -4.65
N HIS A 28 -1.63 27.51 -4.68
CA HIS A 28 -2.49 26.71 -3.80
C HIS A 28 -1.75 25.54 -3.12
N ALA A 29 -0.52 25.76 -2.66
CA ALA A 29 0.36 24.69 -2.17
C ALA A 29 -0.27 23.86 -1.04
N VAL A 30 -0.93 24.51 -0.08
CA VAL A 30 -1.60 23.86 1.06
C VAL A 30 -2.78 22.99 0.60
N LEU A 31 -3.57 23.48 -0.36
CA LEU A 31 -4.68 22.71 -0.91
C LEU A 31 -4.18 21.47 -1.66
N GLY A 32 -3.08 21.61 -2.41
CA GLY A 32 -2.43 20.49 -3.08
C GLY A 32 -1.97 19.41 -2.09
N MET A 33 -1.33 19.79 -0.98
CA MET A 33 -0.95 18.86 0.09
C MET A 33 -2.16 18.17 0.70
N ALA A 34 -3.25 18.91 0.97
CA ALA A 34 -4.48 18.36 1.52
C ALA A 34 -5.15 17.36 0.58
N VAL A 35 -5.22 17.67 -0.72
CA VAL A 35 -5.76 16.75 -1.75
C VAL A 35 -4.89 15.50 -1.88
N PHE A 36 -3.57 15.65 -1.91
CA PHE A 36 -2.65 14.52 -1.96
C PHE A 36 -2.80 13.60 -0.74
N PHE A 37 -2.82 14.18 0.46
CA PHE A 37 -3.07 13.46 1.70
C PHE A 37 -4.45 12.76 1.70
N ALA A 38 -5.52 13.46 1.31
CA ALA A 38 -6.85 12.87 1.23
C ALA A 38 -6.90 11.72 0.22
N SER A 39 -6.23 11.86 -0.93
CA SER A 39 -6.12 10.77 -1.91
C SER A 39 -5.38 9.56 -1.36
N ALA A 40 -4.36 9.76 -0.52
CA ALA A 40 -3.66 8.67 0.18
C ALA A 40 -4.58 7.94 1.15
N VAL A 41 -5.37 8.68 1.93
CA VAL A 41 -6.39 8.11 2.84
C VAL A 41 -7.41 7.29 2.04
N VAL A 42 -7.92 7.85 0.94
CA VAL A 42 -8.93 7.20 0.09
C VAL A 42 -8.37 5.95 -0.58
N ALA A 43 -7.10 5.94 -1.01
CA ALA A 43 -6.47 4.75 -1.59
C ALA A 43 -6.43 3.57 -0.60
N VAL A 44 -6.23 3.84 0.71
CA VAL A 44 -6.29 2.79 1.74
C VAL A 44 -7.71 2.30 1.97
N LEU A 45 -8.69 3.20 1.94
CA LEU A 45 -10.10 2.83 2.12
C LEU A 45 -10.67 2.08 0.92
N LEU A 46 -10.17 2.38 -0.27
CA LEU A 46 -10.60 1.81 -1.54
C LEU A 46 -9.39 1.16 -2.21
N PRO A 47 -9.06 -0.12 -1.92
CA PRO A 47 -7.88 -0.81 -2.46
C PRO A 47 -7.81 -0.89 -3.99
N MET A 48 -8.91 -0.55 -4.69
CA MET A 48 -8.96 -0.45 -6.15
C MET A 48 -8.33 0.85 -6.69
N LEU A 49 -8.16 1.86 -5.83
CA LEU A 49 -7.59 3.15 -6.16
C LEU A 49 -6.14 3.22 -5.66
N SER A 50 -5.27 3.86 -6.44
CA SER A 50 -3.88 4.10 -6.07
C SER A 50 -3.56 5.57 -6.23
N ASN A 51 -2.94 6.15 -5.20
CA ASN A 51 -2.44 7.53 -5.26
C ASN A 51 -0.99 7.61 -5.76
N LEU A 52 -0.33 6.47 -6.00
CA LEU A 52 1.05 6.40 -6.46
C LEU A 52 1.32 7.19 -7.75
N PRO A 53 0.40 7.25 -8.75
CA PRO A 53 0.61 8.07 -9.95
C PRO A 53 0.76 9.58 -9.66
N LEU A 54 0.25 10.07 -8.52
CA LEU A 54 0.41 11.46 -8.10
C LEU A 54 1.76 11.73 -7.42
N MET A 55 2.52 10.69 -7.09
CA MET A 55 3.79 10.80 -6.36
C MET A 55 4.84 11.65 -7.09
N PRO A 56 5.10 11.48 -8.41
CA PRO A 56 6.09 12.31 -9.10
C PRO A 56 5.76 13.80 -9.04
N LEU A 57 4.47 14.14 -9.13
CA LEU A 57 3.98 15.52 -9.02
C LEU A 57 4.18 16.08 -7.61
N ALA A 58 3.85 15.29 -6.59
CA ALA A 58 4.06 15.65 -5.19
C ALA A 58 5.55 15.92 -4.90
N VAL A 59 6.42 15.02 -5.37
CA VAL A 59 7.88 15.14 -5.20
C VAL A 59 8.42 16.37 -5.93
N LEU A 60 7.92 16.66 -7.13
CA LEU A 60 8.29 17.87 -7.86
C LEU A 60 7.84 19.14 -7.13
N ALA A 61 6.66 19.14 -6.53
CA ALA A 61 6.07 20.32 -5.88
C ALA A 61 6.63 20.61 -4.48
N TRP A 62 6.85 19.57 -3.66
CA TRP A 62 7.16 19.72 -2.23
C TRP A 62 8.44 18.99 -1.81
N GLY A 63 9.08 18.27 -2.72
CA GLY A 63 10.25 17.46 -2.44
C GLY A 63 9.93 16.07 -1.88
N PRO A 64 10.93 15.17 -1.84
CA PRO A 64 10.74 13.77 -1.46
C PRO A 64 10.34 13.59 0.00
N TRP A 65 10.92 14.37 0.93
CA TRP A 65 10.67 14.18 2.36
C TRP A 65 9.24 14.55 2.78
N TRP A 66 8.73 15.69 2.29
CA TRP A 66 7.35 16.09 2.53
C TRP A 66 6.35 15.14 1.88
N SER A 67 6.63 14.72 0.64
CA SER A 67 5.78 13.77 -0.08
C SER A 67 5.71 12.42 0.63
N ALA A 68 6.85 11.90 1.12
CA ALA A 68 6.89 10.69 1.93
C ALA A 68 6.11 10.84 3.24
N GLY A 69 6.27 11.96 3.94
CA GLY A 69 5.55 12.23 5.19
C GLY A 69 4.03 12.32 5.01
N LEU A 70 3.58 13.04 3.98
CA LEU A 70 2.16 13.16 3.63
C LEU A 70 1.58 11.80 3.19
N LEU A 71 2.33 11.03 2.41
CA LEU A 71 1.91 9.69 1.99
C LEU A 71 1.77 8.75 3.19
N LEU A 72 2.80 8.69 4.04
CA LEU A 72 2.83 7.82 5.21
C LEU A 72 1.72 8.17 6.20
N SER A 73 1.56 9.46 6.51
CA SER A 73 0.49 9.92 7.41
C SER A 73 -0.90 9.64 6.83
N GLY A 74 -1.09 9.84 5.53
CA GLY A 74 -2.33 9.48 4.84
C GLY A 74 -2.63 7.99 4.92
N TRP A 75 -1.62 7.14 4.75
CA TRP A 75 -1.77 5.69 4.92
C TRP A 75 -2.09 5.28 6.35
N VAL A 76 -1.46 5.90 7.34
CA VAL A 76 -1.75 5.64 8.76
C VAL A 76 -3.19 6.02 9.10
N VAL A 77 -3.63 7.20 8.68
CA VAL A 77 -5.01 7.66 8.91
C VAL A 77 -6.02 6.77 8.17
N GLY A 78 -5.76 6.45 6.91
CA GLY A 78 -6.57 5.49 6.15
C GLY A 78 -6.65 4.13 6.82
N ALA A 79 -5.54 3.61 7.34
CA ALA A 79 -5.50 2.33 8.05
C ALA A 79 -6.28 2.36 9.36
N MET A 80 -6.24 3.47 10.09
CA MET A 80 -7.07 3.66 11.29
C MET A 80 -8.56 3.67 10.95
N LEU A 81 -8.96 4.36 9.88
CA LEU A 81 -10.34 4.39 9.41
C LEU A 81 -10.81 3.01 8.91
N ALA A 82 -10.01 2.33 8.09
CA ALA A 82 -10.30 0.97 7.62
C ALA A 82 -10.48 -0.01 8.78
N PHE A 83 -9.61 0.06 9.78
CA PHE A 83 -9.71 -0.74 10.99
C PHE A 83 -10.98 -0.43 11.78
N ALA A 84 -11.31 0.86 11.95
CA ALA A 84 -12.54 1.28 12.61
C ALA A 84 -13.78 0.78 11.86
N PHE A 85 -13.82 0.90 10.52
CA PHE A 85 -14.91 0.38 9.70
C PHE A 85 -15.06 -1.14 9.84
N GLY A 86 -13.96 -1.89 9.76
CA GLY A 86 -13.98 -3.34 9.97
C GLY A 86 -14.51 -3.72 11.35
N ARG A 87 -14.12 -2.97 12.39
CA ARG A 87 -14.56 -3.21 13.78
C ARG A 87 -16.04 -2.90 13.99
N HIS A 88 -16.56 -1.82 13.42
CA HIS A 88 -17.98 -1.45 13.51
C HIS A 88 -18.86 -2.38 12.66
N ALA A 89 -18.41 -2.75 11.46
CA ALA A 89 -19.13 -3.66 10.57
C ALA A 89 -19.12 -5.11 11.07
N ARG A 90 -18.27 -5.44 12.06
CA ARG A 90 -18.11 -6.80 12.60
C ARG A 90 -19.42 -7.46 13.00
N ALA A 91 -20.24 -6.78 13.80
CA ALA A 91 -21.51 -7.34 14.27
C ALA A 91 -22.48 -7.60 13.11
N LEU A 92 -22.53 -6.68 12.14
CA LEU A 92 -23.38 -6.79 10.95
C LEU A 92 -22.93 -7.94 10.05
N ILE A 93 -21.63 -8.01 9.74
CA ILE A 93 -21.06 -9.02 8.84
C ILE A 93 -21.17 -10.41 9.46
N LEU A 94 -20.82 -10.58 10.73
CA LEU A 94 -20.89 -11.89 11.39
C LEU A 94 -22.33 -12.41 11.53
N ARG A 95 -23.32 -11.50 11.63
CA ARG A 95 -24.74 -11.88 11.65
C ARG A 95 -25.22 -12.42 10.30
N HIS A 96 -24.79 -11.82 9.19
CA HIS A 96 -25.25 -12.23 7.85
C HIS A 96 -24.37 -13.32 7.22
N PHE A 97 -23.09 -13.41 7.63
CA PHE A 97 -22.10 -14.33 7.06
C PHE A 97 -21.30 -15.07 8.16
N PRO A 98 -21.96 -15.90 8.99
CA PRO A 98 -21.31 -16.59 10.11
C PRO A 98 -20.22 -17.60 9.67
N SER A 99 -20.27 -18.09 8.43
CA SER A 99 -19.26 -19.00 7.87
C SER A 99 -17.88 -18.35 7.68
N VAL A 100 -17.83 -17.02 7.50
CA VAL A 100 -16.59 -16.26 7.26
C VAL A 100 -15.66 -16.34 8.47
N GLN A 101 -16.21 -16.48 9.68
CA GLN A 101 -15.42 -16.60 10.90
C GLN A 101 -14.61 -17.89 10.98
N ARG A 102 -15.03 -18.97 10.31
CA ARG A 102 -14.26 -20.23 10.26
C ARG A 102 -12.98 -20.12 9.44
N HIS A 103 -12.93 -19.19 8.49
CA HIS A 103 -11.83 -19.06 7.54
C HIS A 103 -10.84 -17.94 7.94
N ALA A 104 -11.29 -16.98 8.75
CA ALA A 104 -10.48 -15.83 9.12
C ALA A 104 -9.78 -16.00 10.47
N GLN A 105 -8.78 -16.88 10.51
CA GLN A 105 -7.90 -17.05 11.68
C GLN A 105 -6.67 -16.12 11.60
N ILE A 106 -6.89 -14.82 11.38
CA ILE A 106 -5.79 -13.84 11.31
C ILE A 106 -4.94 -13.85 12.58
N ASP A 107 -5.53 -14.12 13.74
CA ASP A 107 -4.80 -14.22 15.00
C ASP A 107 -3.78 -15.38 15.01
N ARG A 108 -3.92 -16.40 14.15
CA ARG A 108 -2.91 -17.48 13.99
C ARG A 108 -1.69 -17.06 13.19
N LEU A 109 -1.82 -16.05 12.33
CA LEU A 109 -0.69 -15.45 11.60
C LEU A 109 0.19 -14.58 12.52
N MET A 110 -0.30 -14.24 13.72
CA MET A 110 0.40 -13.41 14.67
C MET A 110 1.09 -14.27 15.73
N LEU A 111 2.43 -14.22 15.78
CA LEU A 111 3.18 -14.90 16.84
C LEU A 111 2.85 -14.24 18.19
N SER A 112 2.29 -15.02 19.12
CA SER A 112 1.84 -14.55 20.44
C SER A 112 2.94 -13.85 21.24
N ARG A 113 4.21 -14.26 21.06
CA ARG A 113 5.39 -13.69 21.74
C ARG A 113 5.87 -12.35 21.17
N HIS A 114 5.60 -12.04 19.89
CA HIS A 114 6.05 -10.82 19.22
C HIS A 114 4.96 -10.25 18.30
N ARG A 115 3.78 -9.98 18.87
CA ARG A 115 2.60 -9.54 18.11
C ARG A 115 2.86 -8.27 17.30
N TRP A 116 3.52 -7.28 17.89
CA TRP A 116 3.77 -6.00 17.22
C TRP A 116 4.69 -6.16 16.00
N TRP A 117 5.80 -6.89 16.13
CA TRP A 117 6.69 -7.19 15.00
C TRP A 117 6.03 -8.07 13.95
N SER A 118 5.16 -9.00 14.36
CA SER A 118 4.36 -9.78 13.43
C SER A 118 3.46 -8.90 12.58
N LEU A 119 2.83 -7.86 13.16
CA LEU A 119 2.02 -6.89 12.42
C LEU A 119 2.85 -6.09 11.42
N VAL A 120 4.03 -5.64 11.83
CA VAL A 120 4.94 -4.89 10.95
C VAL A 120 5.34 -5.75 9.75
N LEU A 121 5.80 -6.98 9.99
CA LEU A 121 6.16 -7.92 8.92
C LEU A 121 4.97 -8.24 8.02
N LEU A 122 3.80 -8.48 8.61
CA LEU A 122 2.59 -8.77 7.86
C LEU A 122 2.20 -7.60 6.94
N ARG A 123 2.47 -6.36 7.33
CA ARG A 123 2.27 -5.17 6.48
C ARG A 123 3.29 -5.01 5.36
N MET A 124 4.45 -5.64 5.47
CA MET A 124 5.41 -5.68 4.37
C MET A 124 5.08 -6.79 3.36
N THR A 125 4.44 -7.86 3.82
CA THR A 125 4.04 -9.00 2.97
C THR A 125 2.67 -8.80 2.33
N PHE A 126 1.68 -8.31 3.09
CA PHE A 126 0.32 -8.08 2.62
C PHE A 126 0.12 -6.62 2.23
N PRO A 127 -0.76 -6.34 1.24
CA PRO A 127 -1.17 -4.97 0.93
C PRO A 127 -1.66 -4.25 2.18
N VAL A 128 -1.12 -3.05 2.42
CA VAL A 128 -1.34 -2.23 3.62
C VAL A 128 -2.83 -1.91 3.85
N ASP A 129 -3.61 -1.92 2.78
CA ASP A 129 -5.02 -1.53 2.73
C ASP A 129 -5.96 -2.62 3.25
N VAL A 130 -5.81 -3.84 2.74
CA VAL A 130 -6.69 -4.99 3.07
C VAL A 130 -6.46 -5.46 4.50
N LEU A 131 -5.21 -5.43 4.96
CA LEU A 131 -4.86 -5.95 6.27
C LEU A 131 -5.56 -5.18 7.41
N SER A 132 -5.72 -3.87 7.28
CA SER A 132 -6.37 -3.04 8.32
C SER A 132 -7.85 -3.39 8.49
N TYR A 133 -8.58 -3.62 7.38
CA TYR A 133 -9.94 -4.13 7.42
C TYR A 133 -10.01 -5.50 8.07
N ALA A 134 -9.12 -6.40 7.67
CA ALA A 134 -9.11 -7.77 8.16
C ALA A 134 -8.77 -7.84 9.66
N LEU A 135 -7.83 -7.03 10.14
CA LEU A 135 -7.52 -6.89 11.56
C LEU A 135 -8.71 -6.30 12.34
N GLY A 136 -9.39 -5.28 11.80
CA GLY A 136 -10.57 -4.68 12.43
C GLY A 136 -11.72 -5.67 12.58
N LEU A 137 -11.98 -6.45 11.54
CA LEU A 137 -13.09 -7.40 11.44
C LEU A 137 -12.84 -8.70 12.23
N PHE A 138 -11.63 -9.26 12.14
CA PHE A 138 -11.33 -10.61 12.62
C PHE A 138 -10.47 -10.65 13.87
N SER A 139 -9.58 -9.68 14.10
CA SER A 139 -8.74 -9.67 15.30
C SER A 139 -9.46 -9.01 16.46
N ALA A 140 -9.75 -9.79 17.50
CA ALA A 140 -10.32 -9.28 18.74
C ALA A 140 -9.26 -8.59 19.62
N ARG A 141 -7.99 -8.94 19.44
CA ARG A 141 -6.89 -8.54 20.32
C ARG A 141 -6.09 -7.34 19.82
N THR A 142 -6.22 -7.00 18.54
CA THR A 142 -5.48 -5.87 17.95
C THR A 142 -6.17 -4.57 18.30
N THR A 143 -5.39 -3.59 18.75
CA THR A 143 -5.87 -2.24 19.07
C THR A 143 -5.65 -1.28 17.91
N ALA A 144 -6.37 -0.15 17.89
CA ALA A 144 -6.18 0.87 16.87
C ALA A 144 -4.75 1.47 16.89
N VAL A 145 -4.14 1.56 18.08
CA VAL A 145 -2.76 2.05 18.25
C VAL A 145 -1.74 1.06 17.68
N GLU A 146 -1.89 -0.24 17.96
CA GLU A 146 -1.03 -1.26 17.34
C GLU A 146 -1.18 -1.28 15.82
N ASN A 147 -2.41 -1.11 15.32
CA ASN A 147 -2.69 -1.02 13.89
C ASN A 147 -2.00 0.22 13.27
N ALA A 148 -2.16 1.40 13.87
CA ALA A 148 -1.54 2.64 13.39
C ALA A 148 -0.01 2.57 13.47
N GLY A 149 0.54 2.11 14.60
CA GLY A 149 1.99 2.01 14.81
C GLY A 149 2.65 1.00 13.87
N SER A 150 2.03 -0.17 13.67
CA SER A 150 2.52 -1.13 12.69
C SER A 150 2.40 -0.59 11.26
N THR A 151 1.38 0.21 10.93
CA THR A 151 1.27 0.91 9.64
C THR A 151 2.41 1.87 9.45
N ALA A 152 2.64 2.75 10.42
CA ALA A 152 3.68 3.77 10.34
C ALA A 152 5.05 3.13 10.11
N VAL A 153 5.40 2.08 10.86
CA VAL A 153 6.71 1.44 10.76
C VAL A 153 6.81 0.53 9.54
N GLY A 154 5.80 -0.28 9.26
CA GLY A 154 5.81 -1.22 8.13
C GLY A 154 5.71 -0.52 6.78
N ALA A 155 4.98 0.60 6.70
CA ALA A 155 4.76 1.33 5.45
C ALA A 155 5.79 2.44 5.20
N ALA A 156 6.50 2.93 6.23
CA ALA A 156 7.54 3.94 6.10
C ALA A 156 8.59 3.65 5.01
N PRO A 157 9.21 2.45 4.92
CA PRO A 157 10.21 2.20 3.89
C PRO A 157 9.62 2.28 2.48
N PHE A 158 8.37 1.88 2.28
CA PHE A 158 7.69 2.02 0.99
C PHE A 158 7.36 3.47 0.67
N ALA A 159 6.88 4.25 1.64
CA ALA A 159 6.62 5.68 1.44
C ALA A 159 7.88 6.44 1.05
N LEU A 160 9.01 6.15 1.70
CA LEU A 160 10.32 6.70 1.36
C LEU A 160 10.78 6.24 -0.02
N LEU A 161 10.69 4.94 -0.31
CA LEU A 161 11.07 4.38 -1.61
C LEU A 161 10.30 5.06 -2.75
N PHE A 162 8.98 5.20 -2.62
CA PHE A 162 8.17 5.83 -3.66
C PHE A 162 8.44 7.33 -3.81
N ALA A 163 8.78 8.03 -2.73
CA ALA A 163 9.11 9.44 -2.80
C ALA A 163 10.53 9.71 -3.33
N LEU A 164 11.49 8.81 -3.08
CA LEU A 164 12.87 8.89 -3.58
C LEU A 164 13.00 8.39 -5.02
N PHE A 165 12.13 7.50 -5.47
CA PHE A 165 12.22 6.94 -6.82
C PHE A 165 12.16 8.02 -7.94
N PRO A 166 11.25 9.01 -7.91
CA PRO A 166 11.20 10.08 -8.91
C PRO A 166 12.43 10.98 -8.91
N THR A 167 13.21 11.04 -7.82
CA THR A 167 14.41 11.88 -7.73
C THR A 167 15.64 11.21 -8.36
N LEU A 168 15.56 9.92 -8.70
CA LEU A 168 16.65 9.21 -9.38
C LEU A 168 16.82 9.72 -10.82
N SER A 169 18.05 9.62 -11.35
CA SER A 169 18.29 9.94 -12.77
C SER A 169 17.45 9.04 -13.69
N GLY A 170 17.11 9.53 -14.88
CA GLY A 170 16.28 8.77 -15.82
C GLY A 170 16.83 7.36 -16.10
N THR A 171 18.15 7.24 -16.28
CA THR A 171 18.83 5.94 -16.45
C THR A 171 18.66 5.04 -15.23
N ALA A 172 18.81 5.57 -14.01
CA ALA A 172 18.65 4.81 -12.78
C ALA A 172 17.19 4.35 -12.56
N GLN A 173 16.21 5.15 -12.95
CA GLN A 173 14.79 4.73 -12.91
C GLN A 173 14.56 3.53 -13.83
N TRP A 174 15.09 3.57 -15.05
CA TRP A 174 14.97 2.47 -16.00
C TRP A 174 15.70 1.20 -15.55
N THR A 175 16.89 1.32 -14.96
CA THR A 175 17.62 0.14 -14.46
C THR A 175 16.88 -0.53 -13.31
N VAL A 176 16.32 0.23 -12.38
CA VAL A 176 15.51 -0.32 -11.27
C VAL A 176 14.27 -1.02 -11.83
N LEU A 177 13.53 -0.38 -12.75
CA LEU A 177 12.35 -0.98 -13.36
C LEU A 177 12.69 -2.26 -14.15
N ALA A 178 13.77 -2.24 -14.94
CA ALA A 178 14.22 -3.40 -15.70
C ALA A 178 14.66 -4.55 -14.77
N ALA A 179 15.39 -4.25 -13.70
CA ALA A 179 15.81 -5.23 -12.71
C ALA A 179 14.61 -5.84 -11.97
N SER A 180 13.65 -5.02 -11.54
CA SER A 180 12.42 -5.51 -10.91
C SER A 180 11.60 -6.38 -11.86
N LEU A 181 11.47 -5.99 -13.13
CA LEU A 181 10.80 -6.79 -14.15
C LEU A 181 11.51 -8.12 -14.39
N LEU A 182 12.84 -8.12 -14.48
CA LEU A 182 13.64 -9.33 -14.65
C LEU A 182 13.44 -10.30 -13.48
N VAL A 183 13.55 -9.82 -12.24
CA VAL A 183 13.32 -10.63 -11.04
C VAL A 183 11.90 -11.22 -11.04
N PHE A 184 10.89 -10.42 -11.38
CA PHE A 184 9.52 -10.89 -11.48
C PHE A 184 9.35 -11.98 -12.55
N VAL A 185 9.92 -11.79 -13.74
CA VAL A 185 9.88 -12.79 -14.82
C VAL A 185 10.60 -14.08 -14.42
N LEU A 186 11.78 -13.98 -13.80
CA LEU A 186 12.51 -15.14 -13.30
C LEU A 186 11.71 -15.90 -12.24
N TYR A 187 11.06 -15.19 -11.32
CA TYR A 187 10.17 -15.77 -10.32
C TYR A 187 8.98 -16.49 -10.96
N VAL A 188 8.30 -15.87 -11.93
CA VAL A 188 7.18 -16.50 -12.65
C VAL A 188 7.63 -17.72 -13.43
N VAL A 189 8.78 -17.65 -14.11
CA VAL A 189 9.34 -18.79 -14.84
C VAL A 189 9.71 -19.94 -13.90
N TRP A 190 10.32 -19.63 -12.75
CA TRP A 190 10.60 -20.63 -11.71
C TRP A 190 9.32 -21.27 -11.18
N LEU A 191 8.31 -20.46 -10.85
CA LEU A 191 7.00 -20.93 -10.36
C LEU A 191 6.27 -21.81 -11.38
N LEU A 192 6.33 -21.47 -12.68
CA LEU A 192 5.74 -22.27 -13.75
C LEU A 192 6.54 -23.54 -14.08
N ARG A 193 7.82 -23.60 -13.68
CA ARG A 193 8.70 -24.75 -13.91
C ARG A 193 8.64 -25.78 -12.79
N ASP A 194 8.16 -25.44 -11.60
CA ASP A 194 8.03 -26.35 -10.47
C ASP A 194 6.69 -27.12 -10.56
N PRO A 195 6.66 -28.37 -11.07
CA PRO A 195 5.42 -29.11 -11.31
C PRO A 195 4.94 -29.85 -10.04
N ALA A 196 5.61 -29.64 -8.90
CA ALA A 196 5.45 -30.46 -7.70
C ALA A 196 4.07 -30.36 -7.04
N ASP A 197 3.30 -29.29 -7.25
CA ASP A 197 1.99 -29.11 -6.61
C ASP A 197 0.80 -29.62 -7.45
N ALA A 198 1.03 -30.05 -8.71
CA ALA A 198 -0.04 -30.59 -9.57
C ALA A 198 -0.30 -32.10 -9.35
N ALA A 199 0.57 -32.81 -8.63
CA ALA A 199 0.49 -34.26 -8.47
C ALA A 199 -0.27 -34.74 -7.22
N ASP A 200 -0.56 -33.88 -6.24
CA ASP A 200 -1.11 -34.28 -4.93
C ASP A 200 -2.64 -34.03 -4.76
N THR A 201 -3.34 -33.63 -5.83
CA THR A 201 -4.81 -33.48 -5.83
C THR A 201 -5.56 -34.59 -6.58
N GLY A 202 -4.85 -35.63 -7.03
CA GLY A 202 -5.40 -36.71 -7.87
C GLY A 202 -5.46 -38.10 -7.21
N GLY A 203 -5.45 -38.20 -5.88
CA GLY A 203 -5.43 -39.48 -5.16
C GLY A 203 -6.59 -39.67 -4.20
N THR A 204 -7.80 -39.90 -4.72
CA THR A 204 -8.89 -40.61 -4.02
C THR A 204 -9.33 -41.79 -4.86
#